data_AF-A0A957GI12-F1
#
_entry.id   AF-A0A957GI12-F1
#
_cell.length_a   1.000
_cell.length_b   1.000
_cell.length_c   1.000
_cell.angle_alpha   90.00
_cell.angle_beta   90.00
_cell.angle_gamma   90.00
#
_symmetry.space_group_name_H-M   'P 1'
#
loop_
_entity.id
_entity.type
_entity.pdbx_description
1 polymer ?
#
loop_
_entity_poly.entity_id
_entity_poly.type
_entity_poly.pdbx_seq_one_letter_code
_entity_poly.pdbx_strand_id
1 'polypeptide(L)' 'MELRYIETPQVRLYKKEYQLIKRAFDLTICMIALPPLLLLMGVIALLIYMDDPGPVLFKQQRTGKGGKRFGIYKFRTMV' A
#
# COMPACT_ATOMS: atom_id res chain seq x y z
N MET A 1 -0.14 26.28 -21.80
CA MET A 1 -0.62 25.78 -20.48
C MET A 1 0.61 25.39 -19.68
N GLU A 2 1.12 26.31 -18.87
CA GLU A 2 2.36 26.09 -18.11
C GLU A 2 2.15 24.98 -17.09
N LEU A 3 2.96 23.93 -17.18
CA LEU A 3 3.10 22.93 -16.12
C LEU A 3 3.78 23.61 -14.94
N ARG A 4 2.96 24.25 -14.11
CA ARG A 4 3.38 24.80 -12.82
C ARG A 4 3.83 23.60 -11.97
N TYR A 5 5.14 23.39 -11.86
CA TYR A 5 5.69 22.51 -10.83
C TYR A 5 5.15 23.03 -9.51
N ILE A 6 4.21 22.30 -8.91
CA ILE A 6 3.79 22.56 -7.54
C ILE A 6 5.05 22.27 -6.73
N GLU A 7 5.72 23.32 -6.26
CA GLU A 7 6.77 23.20 -5.26
C GLU A 7 6.18 22.39 -4.13
N THR A 8 6.60 21.14 -4.01
CA THR A 8 6.12 20.27 -2.95
C THR A 8 6.51 20.98 -1.66
N PRO A 9 5.54 21.30 -0.77
CA PRO A 9 5.89 21.85 0.51
C PRO A 9 6.90 20.89 1.11
N GLN A 10 8.10 21.39 1.43
CA GLN A 10 9.16 20.62 2.07
C GLN A 10 8.59 20.18 3.41
N VAL A 11 7.88 19.05 3.43
CA VAL A 11 7.18 18.54 4.60
C VAL A 11 8.29 18.23 5.60
N ARG A 12 8.40 19.14 6.57
CA ARG A 12 9.41 19.22 7.61
C ARG A 12 9.90 17.82 7.96
N LEU A 13 11.14 17.52 7.57
CA LEU A 13 11.78 16.22 7.76
C LEU A 13 11.58 15.78 9.21
N TYR A 14 10.68 14.81 9.42
CA TYR A 14 10.52 14.22 10.73
C TYR A 14 11.89 13.76 11.23
N LYS A 15 12.24 14.17 12.45
CA LYS A 15 13.48 13.85 13.14
C LYS A 15 13.77 12.34 12.99
N LYS A 16 15.03 11.94 12.80
CA LYS A 16 15.40 10.52 12.59
C LYS A 16 14.79 9.58 13.63
N GLU A 17 14.75 10.03 14.89
CA GLU A 17 14.08 9.37 16.02
C GLU A 17 12.62 9.02 15.72
N TYR A 18 11.83 9.97 15.22
CA TYR A 18 10.44 9.71 14.85
C TYR A 18 10.31 8.68 13.74
N GLN A 19 11.17 8.75 12.71
CA GLN A 19 11.07 7.83 11.59
C GLN A 19 11.31 6.38 12.02
N LEU A 20 12.23 6.17 12.97
CA LEU A 20 12.49 4.86 13.57
C LEU A 20 11.30 4.37 14.38
N ILE A 21 10.76 5.22 15.27
CA ILE A 21 9.58 4.88 16.09
C ILE A 21 8.36 4.57 15.22
N LYS A 22 8.09 5.41 14.22
CA LYS A 22 6.99 5.21 13.27
C LYS A 22 7.15 3.89 12.52
N ARG A 23 8.37 3.56 12.07
CA ARG A 23 8.63 2.31 11.37
C ARG A 23 8.44 1.09 12.26
N ALA A 24 8.90 1.15 13.51
CA ALA A 24 8.70 0.08 14.48
C ALA A 24 7.20 -0.13 14.75
N PHE A 25 6.47 0.96 15.03
CA PHE A 25 5.03 0.94 15.24
C PHE A 25 4.27 0.35 14.06
N ASP A 26 4.54 0.81 12.84
CA ASP A 26 3.88 0.30 11.62
C ASP A 26 4.16 -1.20 11.43
N LEU A 27 5.39 -1.65 11.68
CA LEU A 27 5.74 -3.07 11.54
C LEU A 27 5.06 -3.93 12.61
N THR A 28 5.05 -3.49 13.87
CA THR A 28 4.41 -4.21 14.97
C THR A 28 2.92 -4.37 14.73
N ILE A 29 2.22 -3.30 14.34
CA ILE A 29 0.78 -3.38 14.04
C ILE A 29 0.52 -4.28 12.84
N CYS A 30 1.32 -4.16 11.77
CA CYS A 30 1.19 -5.05 10.62
C CYS A 30 1.37 -6.51 11.03
N MET A 31 2.40 -6.85 11.82
CA MET A 31 2.64 -8.24 12.24
C MET A 31 1.48 -8.83 13.07
N ILE A 32 0.80 -8.02 13.87
CA ILE A 32 -0.34 -8.44 14.68
C ILE A 32 -1.61 -8.54 13.83
N ALA A 33 -1.85 -7.58 12.94
CA ALA A 33 -3.07 -7.51 12.14
C ALA A 33 -3.06 -8.45 10.92
N LEU A 34 -1.89 -8.76 10.37
CA LEU A 34 -1.76 -9.51 9.11
C LEU A 34 -2.31 -10.94 9.19
N PRO A 35 -2.11 -11.74 10.25
CA PRO A 35 -2.62 -13.13 10.29
C PRO A 35 -4.15 -13.26 10.09
N PRO A 36 -5.02 -12.59 10.87
CA PRO A 36 -6.47 -12.67 10.63
C PRO A 36 -6.88 -12.03 9.30
N LEU A 37 -6.19 -10.96 8.87
CA LEU A 37 -6.44 -10.33 7.57
C LEU A 37 -6.08 -11.25 6.40
N LEU A 38 -5.01 -12.05 6.50
CA LEU A 38 -4.63 -13.00 5.45
C LEU A 38 -5.69 -14.07 5.26
N LEU A 39 -6.29 -14.56 6.35
CA LEU A 39 -7.41 -15.50 6.28
C LEU A 39 -8.60 -14.89 5.53
N LEU A 40 -9.02 -13.68 5.93
CA LEU A 40 -10.11 -12.95 5.27
C LEU A 40 -9.78 -12.67 3.79
N MET A 41 -8.56 -12.23 3.49
CA MET A 41 -8.08 -11.98 2.14
C MET A 41 -8.08 -13.27 1.29
N GLY A 42 -7.80 -14.43 1.89
CA GLY A 42 -7.90 -15.72 1.21
C GLY A 42 -9.33 -16.08 0.80
N VAL A 43 -10.31 -15.84 1.68
CA VAL A 43 -11.74 -16.02 1.37
C VAL A 43 -12.16 -15.07 0.25
N ILE A 44 -11.81 -13.79 0.34
CA ILE A 44 -12.10 -12.81 -0.71
C ILE A 44 -11.43 -13.22 -2.03
N ALA A 45 -10.20 -13.70 -1.98
CA ALA A 45 -9.49 -14.15 -3.18
C ALA A 45 -10.19 -15.32 -3.87
N LEU A 46 -10.72 -16.28 -3.10
CA LEU A 46 -11.49 -17.40 -3.62
C LEU A 46 -12.77 -16.91 -4.30
N LEU A 47 -13.54 -16.02 -3.66
CA LEU A 47 -14.77 -15.48 -4.22
C LEU A 47 -14.52 -14.76 -5.55
N ILE A 48 -13.48 -13.92 -5.60
CA ILE A 48 -13.07 -13.21 -6.82
C ILE A 48 -12.63 -14.17 -7.93
N TYR A 49 -12.00 -15.30 -7.58
CA TYR A 49 -11.57 -16.28 -8.57
C TYR A 49 -12.74 -17.10 -9.15
N MET A 50 -13.74 -17.39 -8.32
CA MET A 50 -14.95 -18.12 -8.73
C MET A 50 -15.84 -17.29 -9.66
N ASP A 51 -15.91 -15.98 -9.47
CA ASP A 51 -16.76 -15.08 -10.26
C ASP A 51 -16.16 -14.77 -11.65
N ASP A 52 -14.86 -14.45 -11.70
CA ASP A 52 -14.12 -14.15 -12.93
C ASP A 52 -12.78 -14.91 -12.93
N PRO A 53 -12.61 -16.08 -13.56
CA PRO A 53 -11.37 -16.83 -13.47
C PRO A 53 -10.13 -16.05 -13.95
N GLY A 54 -9.12 -15.85 -13.09
CA GLY A 54 -7.91 -15.10 -13.45
C GLY A 54 -7.08 -14.61 -12.24
N PRO A 55 -6.05 -13.78 -12.46
CA PRO A 55 -5.22 -13.23 -11.39
C PRO A 55 -6.04 -12.37 -10.42
N VAL A 56 -6.13 -12.81 -9.16
CA VAL A 56 -6.96 -12.15 -8.14
C VAL A 56 -6.38 -10.80 -7.70
N LEU A 57 -5.05 -10.65 -7.75
CA LEU A 57 -4.34 -9.44 -7.31
C LEU A 57 -3.77 -8.68 -8.50
N PHE A 58 -3.95 -7.36 -8.47
CA PHE A 58 -3.37 -6.40 -9.41
C PHE A 58 -2.34 -5.51 -8.70
N LYS A 59 -1.24 -5.19 -9.40
CA LYS A 59 -0.15 -4.34 -8.90
C LYS A 59 -0.20 -2.95 -9.53
N GLN A 60 -0.43 -1.92 -8.72
CA GLN A 60 -0.44 -0.52 -9.15
C GLN A 60 0.80 0.24 -8.67
N GLN A 61 1.49 0.96 -9.55
CA GLN A 61 2.63 1.79 -9.16
C GLN A 61 2.19 3.12 -8.52
N ARG A 62 2.82 3.51 -7.41
CA ARG A 62 2.61 4.79 -6.71
C ARG A 62 3.93 5.44 -6.32
N THR A 63 3.94 6.76 -6.20
CA THR A 63 5.09 7.52 -5.69
C THR A 63 5.12 7.41 -4.16
N GLY A 64 6.24 6.95 -3.62
CA GLY A 64 6.46 6.81 -2.18
C GLY A 64 7.47 7.82 -1.63
N LYS A 65 8.05 7.48 -0.47
CA LYS A 65 8.99 8.32 0.27
C LYS A 65 10.18 8.73 -0.60
N GLY A 66 10.47 10.02 -0.66
CA GLY A 66 11.59 10.57 -1.43
C GLY A 66 11.44 10.39 -2.94
N GLY A 67 10.22 10.30 -3.46
CA GLY A 67 9.96 10.13 -4.90
C GLY A 67 10.15 8.70 -5.41
N LYS A 68 10.58 7.76 -4.57
CA LYS A 68 10.79 6.36 -4.96
C LYS A 68 9.46 5.68 -5.28
N ARG A 69 9.34 5.11 -6.47
CA ARG A 69 8.14 4.35 -6.87
C ARG A 69 8.06 3.02 -6.13
N PHE A 70 6.85 2.60 -5.78
CA PHE A 70 6.57 1.29 -5.21
C PHE A 70 5.25 0.74 -5.73
N GLY A 71 5.13 -0.59 -5.79
CA GLY A 71 3.91 -1.28 -6.20
C GLY A 71 2.99 -1.54 -5.01
N ILE A 72 1.72 -1.16 -5.14
CA ILE A 72 0.63 -1.52 -4.22
C ILE A 72 -0.12 -2.70 -4.83
N TYR A 73 -0.27 -3.76 -4.04
CA TYR A 73 -1.14 -4.89 -4.38
C TYR A 73 -2.56 -4.61 -3.90
N LYS A 74 -3.56 -4.86 -4.76
CA LYS A 74 -4.98 -4.78 -4.42
C LYS A 74 -5.73 -5.92 -5.12
N PHE A 75 -6.89 -6.28 -4.59
CA PHE A 75 -7.82 -7.13 -5.31
C PHE A 75 -8.24 -6.45 -6.61
N ARG A 76 -8.39 -7.23 -7.68
CA ARG A 76 -9.11 -6.74 -8.86
C ARG A 76 -10.56 -6.47 -8.48
N THR A 77 -11.15 -5.47 -9.10
CA THR A 77 -12.58 -5.20 -8.94
C THR A 77 -13.33 -6.22 -9.80
N MET A 78 -14.35 -6.85 -9.22
CA MET A 78 -15.31 -7.63 -10.00
C MET A 78 -16.09 -6.60 -10.85
N VAL A 79 -16.09 -6.79 -12.17
CA VAL A 79 -16.89 -5.98 -13.10
C VAL A 79 -18.06 -6.82 -13.55
#